data_AF-A0A388NZZ1-F1
#
_entry.id   AF-A0A388NZZ1-F1
#
_cell.length_a   1.000
_cell.length_b   1.000
_cell.length_c   1.000
_cell.angle_alpha   90.00
_cell.angle_beta   90.00
_cell.angle_gamma   90.00
#
_symmetry.space_group_name_H-M   'P 1'
#
loop_
_entity.id
_entity.type
_entity.pdbx_description
1 polymer ?
#
loop_
_entity_poly.entity_id
_entity_poly.type
_entity_poly.pdbx_seq_one_letter_code
_entity_poly.pdbx_strand_id
1 'polypeptide(L)'
;MPSPMQTGQLLVLTAEKGFKVKSLLKKIRTKIIGRDSGFTLTELAVAMLVVGVLGSVAVPSFLGSRNNAYDKEAQSSIGAVLKAASILYANQGDFSDASTAQCGDSVTLAADIQKLEPGIDVVASSVSSTNPQVVSVQAMQTWSSNAELLGCQAFYATAISRSGSCWIARFTVEGKFFAAGSSLPIQLATQLNTQNAAVATWTLLQVNGMAFAYIRGRTTGADGDNTNGLAAIGTTCNAKTQGTGSVTSTANVIKSTEFYTSWKDVQAGLNGSNS
;
A
#
# COMPACT_ATOMS: atom_id res chain seq x y z
N MET A 1 0.19 -90.99 35.30
CA MET A 1 0.38 -89.52 35.33
C MET A 1 1.69 -89.20 34.62
N PRO A 2 1.82 -88.07 33.91
CA PRO A 2 0.92 -87.48 32.93
C PRO A 2 1.54 -87.46 31.51
N SER A 3 0.74 -87.19 30.48
CA SER A 3 1.21 -86.68 29.16
C SER A 3 1.34 -85.15 29.22
N PRO A 4 2.21 -84.51 28.41
CA PRO A 4 1.81 -84.00 27.08
C PRO A 4 3.00 -84.06 26.06
N MET A 5 3.00 -83.53 24.82
CA MET A 5 2.03 -82.88 23.92
C MET A 5 2.43 -83.13 22.44
N GLN A 6 1.71 -82.58 21.45
CA GLN A 6 2.11 -82.53 20.04
C GLN A 6 2.57 -81.12 19.61
N THR A 7 3.79 -81.01 19.05
CA THR A 7 4.37 -79.75 18.51
C THR A 7 3.86 -79.42 17.09
N GLY A 8 2.73 -79.98 16.65
CA GLY A 8 2.33 -80.00 15.23
C GLY A 8 1.42 -78.86 14.74
N GLN A 9 0.82 -78.06 15.63
CA GLN A 9 -0.44 -77.36 15.32
C GLN A 9 -0.36 -75.83 15.19
N LEU A 10 0.85 -75.23 15.17
CA LEU A 10 1.00 -73.78 15.03
C LEU A 10 1.29 -73.32 13.58
N LEU A 11 1.90 -74.16 12.74
CA LEU A 11 2.38 -73.76 11.41
C LEU A 11 1.31 -73.79 10.30
N VAL A 12 0.14 -74.39 10.54
CA VAL A 12 -0.91 -74.58 9.52
C VAL A 12 -1.86 -73.37 9.41
N LEU A 13 -2.11 -72.65 10.50
CA LEU A 13 -3.11 -71.57 10.55
C LEU A 13 -2.67 -70.23 9.92
N THR A 14 -1.38 -70.07 9.59
CA THR A 14 -0.84 -68.89 8.91
C THR A 14 -0.82 -69.02 7.38
N ALA A 15 -0.79 -70.25 6.84
CA ALA A 15 -0.68 -70.50 5.41
C ALA A 15 -1.96 -70.17 4.61
N GLU A 16 -3.14 -70.59 5.10
CA GLU A 16 -4.42 -70.33 4.41
C GLU A 16 -4.75 -68.84 4.26
N LYS A 17 -4.49 -68.05 5.31
CA LYS A 17 -4.77 -66.59 5.30
C LYS A 17 -3.94 -65.87 4.23
N GLY A 18 -2.68 -66.27 4.05
CA GLY A 18 -1.79 -65.69 3.02
C GLY A 18 -2.23 -65.98 1.58
N PHE A 19 -2.80 -67.16 1.31
CA PHE A 19 -3.22 -67.55 -0.04
C PHE A 19 -4.46 -66.78 -0.52
N LYS A 20 -5.48 -66.61 0.34
CA LYS A 20 -6.66 -65.79 0.03
C LYS A 20 -6.28 -64.33 -0.23
N VAL A 21 -5.43 -63.72 0.60
CA VAL A 21 -4.97 -62.32 0.41
C VAL A 21 -4.22 -62.15 -0.91
N LYS A 22 -3.30 -63.06 -1.27
CA LYS A 22 -2.58 -62.99 -2.56
C LYS A 22 -3.51 -63.12 -3.77
N SER A 23 -4.52 -63.98 -3.71
CA SER A 23 -5.49 -64.12 -4.83
C SER A 23 -6.46 -62.93 -4.95
N LEU A 24 -6.85 -62.32 -3.81
CA LEU A 24 -7.66 -61.08 -3.80
C LEU A 24 -6.86 -59.89 -4.33
N LEU A 25 -5.61 -59.70 -3.89
CA LEU A 25 -4.72 -58.67 -4.43
C LEU A 25 -4.48 -58.85 -5.93
N LYS A 26 -4.32 -60.10 -6.41
CA LYS A 26 -4.20 -60.38 -7.86
C LYS A 26 -5.48 -60.01 -8.62
N LYS A 27 -6.67 -60.39 -8.11
CA LYS A 27 -7.96 -60.00 -8.70
C LYS A 27 -8.18 -58.48 -8.71
N ILE A 28 -7.77 -57.77 -7.65
CA ILE A 28 -7.85 -56.30 -7.59
C ILE A 28 -6.90 -55.67 -8.62
N ARG A 29 -5.63 -56.09 -8.68
CA ARG A 29 -4.67 -55.60 -9.70
C ARG A 29 -5.18 -55.83 -11.12
N THR A 30 -5.63 -57.05 -11.45
CA THR A 30 -6.14 -57.36 -12.79
C THR A 30 -7.43 -56.60 -13.13
N LYS A 31 -8.28 -56.25 -12.15
CA LYS A 31 -9.50 -55.46 -12.37
C LYS A 31 -9.25 -53.95 -12.49
N ILE A 32 -8.15 -53.45 -11.91
CA ILE A 32 -7.71 -52.05 -12.05
C ILE A 32 -6.97 -51.87 -13.39
N ILE A 33 -6.00 -52.75 -13.69
CA ILE A 33 -5.21 -52.71 -14.95
C ILE A 33 -6.08 -53.11 -16.16
N GLY A 34 -7.06 -54.01 -15.99
CA GLY A 34 -8.05 -54.32 -17.03
C GLY A 34 -9.07 -53.20 -17.32
N ARG A 35 -8.90 -52.01 -16.72
CA ARG A 35 -9.68 -50.80 -16.97
C ARG A 35 -8.75 -49.63 -17.33
N ASP A 36 -7.80 -49.87 -18.23
CA ASP A 36 -6.97 -48.86 -18.89
C ASP A 36 -7.80 -47.95 -19.83
N SER A 37 -8.85 -47.34 -19.28
CA SER A 37 -9.55 -46.19 -19.83
C SER A 37 -8.64 -44.97 -19.67
N GLY A 38 -7.60 -44.92 -20.51
CA GLY A 38 -6.64 -43.82 -20.52
C GLY A 38 -7.33 -42.48 -20.71
N PHE A 39 -6.84 -41.47 -19.98
CA PHE A 39 -7.29 -40.08 -20.06
C PHE A 39 -7.35 -39.64 -21.53
N THR A 40 -8.53 -39.35 -22.06
CA THR A 40 -8.64 -39.05 -23.49
C THR A 40 -8.04 -37.67 -23.80
N LEU A 41 -7.41 -37.51 -24.97
CA LEU A 41 -6.95 -36.20 -25.44
C LEU A 41 -8.09 -35.16 -25.46
N THR A 42 -9.31 -35.61 -25.73
CA THR A 42 -10.54 -34.80 -25.69
C THR A 42 -10.91 -34.33 -24.28
N GLU A 43 -10.71 -35.14 -23.23
CA GLU A 43 -10.96 -34.71 -21.85
C GLU A 43 -9.95 -33.64 -21.40
N LEU A 44 -8.66 -33.77 -21.76
CA LEU A 44 -7.68 -32.70 -21.49
C LEU A 44 -8.01 -31.44 -22.30
N ALA A 45 -8.38 -31.57 -23.58
CA ALA A 45 -8.69 -30.44 -24.43
C ALA A 45 -9.92 -29.65 -23.94
N VAL A 46 -11.01 -30.33 -23.57
CA VAL A 46 -12.20 -29.68 -23.02
C VAL A 46 -11.91 -29.07 -21.65
N ALA A 47 -11.12 -29.73 -20.78
CA ALA A 47 -10.73 -29.15 -19.50
C ALA A 47 -9.92 -27.84 -19.67
N MET A 48 -8.95 -27.81 -20.58
CA MET A 48 -8.18 -26.59 -20.89
C MET A 48 -9.05 -25.50 -21.51
N LEU A 49 -10.03 -25.86 -22.36
CA LEU A 49 -11.01 -24.91 -22.90
C LEU A 49 -11.84 -24.26 -21.79
N VAL A 50 -12.39 -25.04 -20.86
CA VAL A 50 -13.19 -24.52 -19.74
C VAL A 50 -12.35 -23.62 -18.82
N VAL A 51 -11.12 -24.03 -18.48
CA VAL A 51 -10.20 -23.20 -17.69
C VAL A 51 -9.85 -21.90 -18.44
N GLY A 52 -9.70 -21.95 -19.77
CA GLY A 52 -9.45 -20.77 -20.61
C GLY A 52 -10.61 -19.76 -20.58
N VAL A 53 -11.86 -20.23 -20.71
CA VAL A 53 -13.06 -19.38 -20.65
C VAL A 53 -13.28 -18.78 -19.25
N LEU A 54 -13.04 -19.54 -18.19
CA LEU A 54 -13.10 -19.02 -16.82
C LEU A 54 -11.97 -18.01 -16.55
N GLY A 55 -10.75 -18.31 -17.04
CA GLY A 55 -9.57 -17.46 -16.89
C GLY A 55 -9.72 -16.11 -17.58
N SER A 56 -10.27 -16.06 -18.80
CA SER A 56 -10.40 -14.80 -19.55
C SER A 56 -11.31 -13.77 -18.87
N VAL A 57 -12.33 -14.22 -18.13
CA VAL A 57 -13.21 -13.34 -17.34
C VAL A 57 -12.64 -13.04 -15.95
N ALA A 58 -12.01 -14.02 -15.29
CA ALA A 58 -11.55 -13.87 -13.91
C ALA A 58 -10.25 -13.05 -13.77
N VAL A 59 -9.27 -13.24 -14.67
CA VAL A 59 -7.95 -12.60 -14.60
C VAL A 59 -8.01 -11.07 -14.53
N PRO A 60 -8.75 -10.33 -15.38
CA PRO A 60 -8.77 -8.86 -15.31
C PRO A 60 -9.34 -8.33 -13.97
N SER A 61 -10.40 -8.97 -13.45
CA SER A 61 -10.98 -8.61 -12.15
C SER A 61 -10.03 -8.91 -10.99
N PHE A 62 -9.35 -10.05 -11.03
CA PHE A 62 -8.37 -10.45 -10.01
C PHE A 62 -7.19 -9.48 -9.91
N LEU A 63 -6.67 -8.99 -11.04
CA LEU A 63 -5.59 -7.99 -11.07
C LEU A 63 -6.03 -6.65 -10.46
N GLY A 64 -7.26 -6.19 -10.74
CA GLY A 64 -7.81 -4.98 -10.12
C GLY A 64 -7.96 -5.10 -8.60
N SER A 65 -8.53 -6.23 -8.14
CA SER A 65 -8.66 -6.53 -6.70
C SER A 65 -7.30 -6.58 -5.99
N ARG A 66 -6.30 -7.21 -6.61
CA ARG A 66 -4.92 -7.29 -6.10
C ARG A 66 -4.27 -5.92 -5.96
N ASN A 67 -4.39 -5.05 -6.95
CA ASN A 67 -3.82 -3.69 -6.89
C ASN A 67 -4.51 -2.85 -5.79
N ASN A 68 -5.84 -2.94 -5.68
CA ASN A 68 -6.59 -2.30 -4.60
C ASN A 68 -6.12 -2.77 -3.21
N ALA A 69 -5.79 -4.06 -3.04
CA ALA A 69 -5.26 -4.58 -1.78
C ALA A 69 -3.87 -3.99 -1.43
N TYR A 70 -2.98 -3.84 -2.42
CA TYR A 70 -1.67 -3.19 -2.22
C TYR A 70 -1.79 -1.70 -1.90
N ASP A 71 -2.76 -1.00 -2.50
CA ASP A 71 -3.03 0.39 -2.17
C ASP A 71 -3.60 0.54 -0.75
N LYS A 72 -4.43 -0.41 -0.29
CA LYS A 72 -4.93 -0.45 1.10
C LYS A 72 -3.83 -0.74 2.11
N GLU A 73 -2.81 -1.52 1.74
CA GLU A 73 -1.62 -1.75 2.58
C GLU A 73 -0.90 -0.42 2.86
N ALA A 74 -0.58 0.36 1.83
CA ALA A 74 0.08 1.67 1.98
C ALA A 74 -0.79 2.68 2.76
N GLN A 75 -2.10 2.75 2.47
CA GLN A 75 -3.04 3.60 3.22
C GLN A 75 -3.12 3.22 4.71
N SER A 76 -2.99 1.93 5.04
CA SER A 76 -2.99 1.43 6.42
C SER A 76 -1.73 1.86 7.17
N SER A 77 -0.55 1.70 6.57
CA SER A 77 0.73 2.13 7.16
C SER A 77 0.76 3.64 7.43
N ILE A 78 0.34 4.45 6.44
CA ILE A 78 0.18 5.89 6.61
C ILE A 78 -0.81 6.19 7.74
N GLY A 79 -1.93 5.46 7.81
CA GLY A 79 -2.93 5.59 8.87
C GLY A 79 -2.43 5.26 10.28
N ALA A 80 -1.46 4.36 10.42
CA ALA A 80 -0.79 4.06 11.68
C ALA A 80 0.17 5.20 12.09
N VAL A 81 1.02 5.63 11.16
CA VAL A 81 1.95 6.75 11.34
C VAL A 81 1.25 8.07 11.70
N LEU A 82 0.08 8.34 11.11
CA LEU A 82 -0.74 9.51 11.46
C LEU A 82 -1.28 9.46 12.89
N LYS A 83 -1.61 8.27 13.42
CA LYS A 83 -1.99 8.12 14.84
C LYS A 83 -0.80 8.39 15.75
N ALA A 84 0.37 7.85 15.42
CA ALA A 84 1.61 8.16 16.13
C ALA A 84 1.92 9.67 16.12
N ALA A 85 1.76 10.35 14.98
CA ALA A 85 1.90 11.80 14.89
C ALA A 85 0.89 12.56 15.75
N SER A 86 -0.36 12.10 15.85
CA SER A 86 -1.36 12.70 16.75
C SER A 86 -1.02 12.50 18.24
N ILE A 87 -0.35 11.40 18.60
CA ILE A 87 0.15 11.16 19.96
C ILE A 87 1.35 12.06 20.26
N LEU A 88 2.28 12.21 19.31
CA LEU A 88 3.40 13.16 19.42
C LEU A 88 2.88 14.57 19.68
N TYR A 89 1.95 15.03 18.85
CA TYR A 89 1.30 16.34 19.00
C TYR A 89 0.61 16.51 20.37
N ALA A 90 -0.11 15.48 20.85
CA ALA A 90 -0.76 15.53 22.16
C ALA A 90 0.22 15.64 23.34
N ASN A 91 1.47 15.18 23.17
CA ASN A 91 2.49 15.22 24.21
C ASN A 91 3.23 16.57 24.28
N GLN A 92 3.44 17.24 23.14
CA GLN A 92 4.32 18.43 23.06
C GLN A 92 3.67 19.70 22.47
N GLY A 93 2.49 19.60 21.85
CA GLY A 93 1.76 20.73 21.25
C GLY A 93 2.15 21.11 19.82
N ASP A 94 3.08 20.38 19.19
CA ASP A 94 3.43 20.51 17.77
C ASP A 94 3.97 19.19 17.19
N PHE A 95 4.33 19.17 15.89
CA PHE A 95 4.94 18.02 15.22
C PHE A 95 6.47 18.08 15.12
N SER A 96 7.15 18.97 15.85
CA SER A 96 8.62 19.02 15.83
C SER A 96 9.26 17.72 16.34
N ASP A 97 10.56 17.51 16.11
CA ASP A 97 11.23 16.46 16.88
C ASP A 97 11.41 16.86 18.35
N ALA A 98 11.28 15.88 19.25
CA ALA A 98 11.23 16.11 20.69
C ALA A 98 12.59 16.51 21.29
N SER A 99 13.65 16.58 20.47
CA SER A 99 15.04 16.79 20.91
C SER A 99 15.59 18.18 20.61
N THR A 100 15.18 18.78 19.49
CA THR A 100 15.70 20.06 18.99
C THR A 100 14.61 21.04 18.54
N ALA A 101 13.34 20.62 18.59
CA ALA A 101 12.20 21.35 18.05
C ALA A 101 12.34 21.69 16.54
N GLN A 102 13.08 20.89 15.77
CA GLN A 102 13.25 21.08 14.33
C GLN A 102 12.00 20.63 13.55
N CYS A 103 11.56 21.47 12.61
CA CYS A 103 10.65 21.07 11.53
C CYS A 103 11.44 20.76 10.23
N GLY A 104 10.81 20.07 9.29
CA GLY A 104 11.37 19.75 7.97
C GLY A 104 12.07 18.40 7.95
N ASP A 105 13.26 18.38 7.35
CA ASP A 105 14.08 17.17 7.15
C ASP A 105 14.76 16.74 8.46
N SER A 106 13.97 16.11 9.34
CA SER A 106 14.40 15.65 10.67
C SER A 106 14.40 14.11 10.73
N VAL A 107 15.58 13.54 10.99
CA VAL A 107 15.75 12.10 11.28
C VAL A 107 15.27 11.77 12.70
N THR A 108 15.41 12.71 13.61
CA THR A 108 14.93 12.63 15.00
C THR A 108 13.41 12.54 15.07
N LEU A 109 12.68 13.29 14.24
CA LEU A 109 11.22 13.18 14.11
C LEU A 109 10.80 11.76 13.67
N ALA A 110 11.47 11.23 12.63
CA ALA A 110 11.18 9.87 12.15
C ALA A 110 11.42 8.83 13.26
N ALA A 111 12.51 8.96 14.01
CA ALA A 111 12.82 8.10 15.15
C ALA A 111 11.84 8.27 16.34
N ASP A 112 11.29 9.46 16.58
CA ASP A 112 10.28 9.69 17.61
C ASP A 112 8.93 9.05 17.25
N ILE A 113 8.51 9.16 15.99
CA ILE A 113 7.32 8.47 15.46
C ILE A 113 7.54 6.94 15.46
N GLN A 114 8.74 6.45 15.13
CA GLN A 114 9.09 5.02 15.17
C GLN A 114 8.93 4.39 16.56
N LYS A 115 9.18 5.15 17.64
CA LYS A 115 8.98 4.69 19.02
C LYS A 115 7.50 4.50 19.36
N LEU A 116 6.62 5.29 18.72
CA LEU A 116 5.18 5.27 18.93
C LEU A 116 4.47 4.23 18.05
N GLU A 117 4.99 3.96 16.84
CA GLU A 117 4.50 2.91 15.93
C GLU A 117 5.67 2.03 15.44
N PRO A 118 6.11 1.04 16.23
CA PRO A 118 7.24 0.18 15.89
C PRO A 118 6.92 -0.88 14.82
N GLY A 119 5.65 -1.03 14.41
CA GLY A 119 5.22 -2.01 13.39
C GLY A 119 5.43 -1.57 11.94
N ILE A 120 5.81 -0.30 11.72
CA ILE A 120 6.05 0.35 10.43
C ILE A 120 7.48 0.92 10.47
N ASP A 121 8.19 0.94 9.34
CA ASP A 121 9.51 1.60 9.21
C ASP A 121 9.30 3.07 8.83
N VAL A 122 9.74 3.99 9.67
CA VAL A 122 9.48 5.42 9.53
C VAL A 122 10.79 6.14 9.21
N VAL A 123 10.82 6.80 8.06
CA VAL A 123 12.04 7.39 7.50
C VAL A 123 11.94 8.92 7.36
N ALA A 124 13.08 9.59 7.40
CA ALA A 124 13.17 11.05 7.29
C ALA A 124 12.62 11.56 5.95
N SER A 125 12.30 12.87 5.89
CA SER A 125 11.53 13.42 4.78
C SER A 125 12.23 13.34 3.43
N SER A 126 13.56 13.35 3.40
CA SER A 126 14.39 13.19 2.20
C SER A 126 14.51 11.74 1.71
N VAL A 127 14.16 10.75 2.54
CA VAL A 127 14.23 9.32 2.19
C VAL A 127 12.91 8.89 1.56
N SER A 128 12.98 8.22 0.41
CA SER A 128 11.77 7.76 -0.30
C SER A 128 11.27 6.42 0.19
N SER A 129 9.95 6.29 0.22
CA SER A 129 9.29 5.02 0.50
C SER A 129 9.63 3.99 -0.56
N THR A 130 10.15 2.84 -0.13
CA THR A 130 10.53 1.71 -1.00
C THR A 130 9.53 0.55 -0.97
N ASN A 131 8.60 0.57 -0.02
CA ASN A 131 7.62 -0.48 0.26
C ASN A 131 6.42 0.15 1.01
N PRO A 132 5.19 -0.40 0.91
CA PRO A 132 4.04 0.01 1.72
C PRO A 132 4.29 0.17 3.22
N GLN A 133 5.24 -0.56 3.80
CA GLN A 133 5.60 -0.51 5.23
C GLN A 133 6.73 0.49 5.55
N VAL A 134 7.27 1.20 4.56
CA VAL A 134 8.27 2.26 4.73
C VAL A 134 7.57 3.59 4.51
N VAL A 135 7.37 4.40 5.55
CA VAL A 135 6.63 5.67 5.48
C VAL A 135 7.60 6.83 5.69
N SER A 136 7.76 7.67 4.66
CA SER A 136 8.52 8.91 4.77
C SER A 136 7.66 9.98 5.44
N VAL A 137 8.21 10.68 6.44
CA VAL A 137 7.49 11.69 7.24
C VAL A 137 8.18 13.05 7.26
N GLN A 138 7.38 14.11 7.40
CA GLN A 138 7.88 15.48 7.56
C GLN A 138 6.93 16.32 8.42
N ALA A 139 7.47 17.07 9.36
CA ALA A 139 6.75 18.17 9.99
C ALA A 139 7.04 19.48 9.26
N MET A 140 6.06 20.38 9.17
CA MET A 140 6.16 21.65 8.47
C MET A 140 5.68 22.79 9.36
N GLN A 141 6.43 23.89 9.32
CA GLN A 141 6.01 25.14 9.94
C GLN A 141 4.77 25.69 9.24
N THR A 142 3.89 26.36 9.99
CA THR A 142 2.79 27.13 9.42
C THR A 142 2.76 28.56 9.93
N TRP A 143 2.06 29.44 9.20
CA TRP A 143 1.90 30.85 9.55
C TRP A 143 0.43 31.26 9.67
N SER A 144 0.19 32.24 10.55
CA SER A 144 -1.08 32.94 10.70
C SER A 144 -1.42 33.75 9.43
N SER A 145 -2.64 34.29 9.38
CA SER A 145 -3.04 35.21 8.30
C SER A 145 -2.20 36.50 8.25
N ASN A 146 -1.51 36.81 9.35
CA ASN A 146 -0.70 38.02 9.53
C ASN A 146 0.81 37.75 9.35
N ALA A 147 1.18 36.58 8.82
CA ALA A 147 2.56 36.11 8.68
C ALA A 147 3.33 35.92 10.01
N GLU A 148 2.62 35.60 11.10
CA GLU A 148 3.24 35.17 12.36
C GLU A 148 3.48 33.65 12.34
N LEU A 149 4.62 33.18 12.86
CA LEU A 149 4.96 31.76 12.92
C LEU A 149 4.15 31.03 14.01
N LEU A 150 3.54 29.90 13.67
CA LEU A 150 2.71 29.08 14.58
C LEU A 150 3.41 27.79 15.08
N GLY A 151 4.67 27.56 14.69
CA GLY A 151 5.42 26.33 15.00
C GLY A 151 5.17 25.21 13.98
N CYS A 152 5.60 23.97 14.27
CA CYS A 152 5.42 22.83 13.37
C CYS A 152 3.96 22.32 13.40
N GLN A 153 3.01 23.05 12.82
CA GLN A 153 1.56 22.74 12.88
C GLN A 153 1.04 21.91 11.70
N ALA A 154 1.91 21.49 10.79
CA ALA A 154 1.56 20.57 9.70
C ALA A 154 2.47 19.33 9.70
N PHE A 155 1.92 18.20 9.25
CA PHE A 155 2.58 16.91 9.15
C PHE A 155 2.24 16.25 7.82
N TYR A 156 3.22 15.63 7.18
CA TYR A 156 3.10 14.87 5.95
C TYR A 156 3.60 13.45 6.16
N ALA A 157 2.90 12.48 5.58
CA ALA A 157 3.28 11.07 5.54
C ALA A 157 3.06 10.52 4.13
N THR A 158 4.05 9.80 3.59
CA THR A 158 4.00 9.27 2.22
C THR A 158 4.51 7.84 2.16
N ALA A 159 3.81 6.97 1.41
CA ALA A 159 4.19 5.57 1.23
C ALA A 159 3.87 5.09 -0.19
N ILE A 160 4.77 4.29 -0.78
CA ILE A 160 4.55 3.67 -2.09
C ILE A 160 3.78 2.36 -1.94
N SER A 161 2.75 2.18 -2.75
CA SER A 161 2.06 0.90 -2.88
C SER A 161 2.86 -0.09 -3.73
N ARG A 162 2.67 -1.40 -3.54
CA ARG A 162 3.21 -2.41 -4.47
C ARG A 162 2.60 -2.32 -5.88
N SER A 163 1.54 -1.52 -6.06
CA SER A 163 1.00 -1.12 -7.37
C SER A 163 1.91 -0.12 -8.12
N GLY A 164 2.89 0.48 -7.44
CA GLY A 164 3.73 1.58 -7.94
C GLY A 164 3.13 2.97 -7.76
N SER A 165 1.96 3.09 -7.13
CA SER A 165 1.34 4.39 -6.82
C SER A 165 1.83 4.94 -5.48
N CYS A 166 2.19 6.23 -5.44
CA CYS A 166 2.55 6.91 -4.20
C CYS A 166 1.29 7.43 -3.50
N TRP A 167 1.07 7.05 -2.25
CA TRP A 167 -0.03 7.50 -1.41
C TRP A 167 0.47 8.56 -0.43
N ILE A 168 -0.29 9.64 -0.28
CA ILE A 168 0.13 10.85 0.43
C ILE A 168 -0.99 11.26 1.39
N ALA A 169 -0.63 11.50 2.64
CA ALA A 169 -1.50 12.16 3.61
C ALA A 169 -0.82 13.41 4.18
N ARG A 170 -1.63 14.43 4.44
CA ARG A 170 -1.28 15.62 5.21
C ARG A 170 -2.23 15.74 6.39
N PHE A 171 -1.73 16.27 7.49
CA PHE A 171 -2.52 16.77 8.60
C PHE A 171 -2.04 18.18 8.91
N THR A 172 -2.95 19.16 8.92
CA THR A 172 -2.65 20.53 9.35
C THR A 172 -3.54 20.86 10.52
N VAL A 173 -2.98 21.22 11.68
CA VAL A 173 -3.78 21.63 12.84
C VAL A 173 -4.26 23.06 12.64
N GLU A 174 -3.33 23.97 12.36
CA GLU A 174 -3.64 25.38 12.09
C GLU A 174 -2.59 26.07 11.19
N GLY A 175 -2.90 27.31 10.82
CA GLY A 175 -2.13 28.12 9.88
C GLY A 175 -2.52 27.91 8.43
N LYS A 176 -2.09 28.84 7.57
CA LYS A 176 -2.52 28.93 6.17
C LYS A 176 -1.40 28.74 5.15
N PHE A 177 -0.18 29.13 5.52
CA PHE A 177 0.99 29.17 4.63
C PHE A 177 2.09 28.20 5.10
N PHE A 178 3.03 27.90 4.20
CA PHE A 178 4.30 27.22 4.47
C PHE A 178 5.48 28.15 4.13
N ALA A 179 6.68 27.82 4.64
CA ALA A 179 7.86 28.68 4.61
C ALA A 179 8.47 28.91 3.20
N ALA A 180 9.36 29.90 3.12
CA ALA A 180 10.17 30.18 1.95
C ALA A 180 10.90 28.92 1.43
N GLY A 181 10.76 28.66 0.13
CA GLY A 181 11.26 27.47 -0.55
C GLY A 181 10.15 26.53 -1.04
N SER A 182 8.92 26.65 -0.52
CA SER A 182 7.78 25.89 -1.05
C SER A 182 7.31 26.44 -2.40
N SER A 183 7.23 25.58 -3.43
CA SER A 183 6.68 25.92 -4.74
C SER A 183 5.17 25.70 -4.85
N LEU A 184 4.56 25.05 -3.84
CA LEU A 184 3.14 24.69 -3.80
C LEU A 184 2.52 25.03 -2.43
N PRO A 185 2.57 26.30 -1.99
CA PRO A 185 1.96 26.69 -0.72
C PRO A 185 0.46 26.38 -0.74
N ILE A 186 -0.08 25.96 0.40
CA ILE A 186 -1.53 25.99 0.62
C ILE A 186 -1.94 27.47 0.60
N GLN A 187 -3.01 27.77 -0.14
CA GLN A 187 -3.56 29.12 -0.27
C GLN A 187 -5.08 29.01 -0.24
N LEU A 188 -5.73 29.82 0.61
CA LEU A 188 -7.18 29.98 0.56
C LEU A 188 -7.57 30.77 -0.69
N ALA A 189 -8.83 30.61 -1.10
CA ALA A 189 -9.48 31.67 -1.85
C ALA A 189 -9.41 32.98 -1.07
N THR A 190 -8.72 33.97 -1.61
CA THR A 190 -9.08 35.36 -1.35
C THR A 190 -10.55 35.50 -1.74
N GLN A 191 -11.40 35.97 -0.82
CA GLN A 191 -12.68 36.57 -1.23
C GLN A 191 -12.35 37.61 -2.30
N LEU A 192 -13.11 37.62 -3.40
CA LEU A 192 -12.75 38.38 -4.60
C LEU A 192 -12.39 39.83 -4.26
N ASN A 193 -11.11 40.15 -4.37
CA ASN A 193 -10.65 41.45 -4.81
C ASN A 193 -9.51 41.22 -5.81
N THR A 194 -9.84 41.55 -7.05
CA THR A 194 -9.06 41.40 -8.26
C THR A 194 -7.62 41.91 -8.14
N GLN A 195 -6.61 41.05 -8.32
CA GLN A 195 -5.38 41.32 -9.11
C GLN A 195 -4.33 40.17 -9.13
N ASN A 196 -4.71 38.89 -9.06
CA ASN A 196 -3.79 37.82 -9.46
C ASN A 196 -4.52 36.59 -10.01
N ALA A 197 -4.27 36.25 -11.28
CA ALA A 197 -5.09 35.32 -12.07
C ALA A 197 -4.44 33.95 -12.31
N ALA A 198 -3.58 33.49 -11.39
CA ALA A 198 -2.67 32.36 -11.64
C ALA A 198 -2.61 31.28 -10.53
N VAL A 199 -3.58 31.25 -9.59
CA VAL A 199 -3.66 30.20 -8.56
C VAL A 199 -5.10 29.71 -8.43
N ALA A 200 -5.34 28.42 -8.63
CA ALA A 200 -6.64 27.80 -8.40
C ALA A 200 -6.89 27.68 -6.88
N THR A 201 -7.96 28.29 -6.40
CA THR A 201 -8.18 28.53 -4.97
C THR A 201 -9.15 27.56 -4.33
N TRP A 202 -8.81 27.07 -3.13
CA TRP A 202 -9.64 26.16 -2.33
C TRP A 202 -10.99 26.77 -1.89
N THR A 203 -12.08 26.03 -2.10
CA THR A 203 -13.41 26.33 -1.57
C THR A 203 -13.59 25.84 -0.12
N LEU A 204 -13.09 26.61 0.85
CA LEU A 204 -13.48 26.65 2.28
C LEU A 204 -13.50 25.37 3.16
N LEU A 205 -13.29 24.16 2.62
CA LEU A 205 -13.03 22.92 3.35
C LEU A 205 -11.89 22.18 2.63
N GLN A 206 -10.73 21.88 3.20
CA GLN A 206 -10.22 22.08 4.57
C GLN A 206 -8.73 22.47 4.51
N VAL A 207 -8.38 23.69 4.92
CA VAL A 207 -6.97 24.06 5.16
C VAL A 207 -6.42 23.29 6.36
N ASN A 208 -7.23 23.24 7.42
CA ASN A 208 -6.96 22.54 8.67
C ASN A 208 -7.75 21.22 8.70
N GLY A 209 -7.10 20.14 9.11
CA GLY A 209 -7.61 18.78 9.15
C GLY A 209 -6.78 17.81 8.31
N MET A 210 -7.29 16.59 8.21
CA MET A 210 -6.72 15.53 7.39
C MET A 210 -7.02 15.78 5.91
N ALA A 211 -6.02 15.58 5.06
CA ALA A 211 -6.16 15.64 3.61
C ALA A 211 -5.34 14.53 2.94
N PHE A 212 -5.87 13.93 1.88
CA PHE A 212 -5.33 12.73 1.25
C PHE A 212 -5.19 12.90 -0.26
N ALA A 213 -4.12 12.36 -0.85
CA ALA A 213 -3.87 12.38 -2.29
C ALA A 213 -3.11 11.12 -2.72
N TYR A 214 -2.98 10.92 -4.03
CA TYR A 214 -2.16 9.83 -4.59
C TYR A 214 -1.59 10.22 -5.96
N ILE A 215 -0.40 9.72 -6.29
CA ILE A 215 0.19 9.78 -7.63
C ILE A 215 0.15 8.37 -8.21
N ARG A 216 -0.54 8.18 -9.34
CA ARG A 216 -0.64 6.88 -10.00
C ARG A 216 0.69 6.48 -10.65
N GLY A 217 1.18 5.30 -10.29
CA GLY A 217 2.27 4.66 -11.03
C GLY A 217 1.87 4.35 -12.47
N ARG A 218 2.55 4.94 -13.46
CA ARG A 218 2.42 4.55 -14.88
C ARG A 218 3.65 3.80 -15.36
N THR A 219 3.45 2.76 -16.16
CA THR A 219 4.52 2.12 -16.93
C THR A 219 4.72 2.89 -18.24
N THR A 220 5.97 3.14 -18.61
CA THR A 220 6.34 3.99 -19.76
C THR A 220 6.05 3.37 -21.14
N GLY A 221 5.25 2.30 -21.21
CA GLY A 221 5.02 1.51 -22.41
C GLY A 221 3.61 1.56 -23.00
N ALA A 222 2.62 2.13 -22.29
CA ALA A 222 1.24 2.22 -22.78
C ALA A 222 0.94 3.55 -23.47
N ASP A 223 1.33 4.66 -22.83
CA ASP A 223 0.85 6.01 -23.18
C ASP A 223 1.93 6.91 -23.82
N GLY A 224 3.17 6.43 -23.96
CA GLY A 224 4.31 7.19 -24.50
C GLY A 224 4.86 8.31 -23.61
N ASP A 225 4.12 8.75 -22.60
CA ASP A 225 4.56 9.73 -21.59
C ASP A 225 5.60 9.11 -20.63
N ASN A 226 6.81 9.65 -20.65
CA ASN A 226 7.93 9.27 -19.79
C ASN A 226 8.12 10.18 -18.57
N THR A 227 7.35 11.26 -18.43
CA THR A 227 7.50 12.23 -17.34
C THR A 227 7.00 11.69 -15.98
N ASN A 228 6.09 10.72 -16.00
CA ASN A 228 5.48 10.10 -14.81
C ASN A 228 5.80 8.60 -14.70
N GLY A 229 6.98 8.18 -15.16
CA GLY A 229 7.39 6.78 -15.12
C GLY A 229 7.55 6.22 -13.70
N LEU A 230 7.22 4.94 -13.49
CA LEU A 230 7.23 4.23 -12.21
C LEU A 230 8.50 4.47 -11.36
N ALA A 231 9.68 4.54 -11.98
CA ALA A 231 10.94 4.80 -11.30
C ALA A 231 11.04 6.24 -10.75
N ALA A 232 10.54 7.24 -11.49
CA ALA A 232 10.52 8.63 -11.03
C ALA A 232 9.61 8.79 -9.82
N ILE A 233 8.41 8.20 -9.87
CA ILE A 233 7.46 8.17 -8.73
C ILE A 233 8.09 7.47 -7.51
N GLY A 234 8.83 6.38 -7.71
CA GLY A 234 9.60 5.73 -6.65
C GLY A 234 10.61 6.68 -5.98
N THR A 235 11.29 7.51 -6.74
CA THR A 235 12.26 8.50 -6.20
C THR A 235 11.62 9.77 -5.61
N THR A 236 10.39 10.12 -5.99
CA THR A 236 9.69 11.32 -5.45
C THR A 236 8.65 11.00 -4.38
N CYS A 237 8.43 9.72 -4.04
CA CYS A 237 7.55 9.29 -2.97
C CYS A 237 8.21 9.47 -1.58
N ASN A 238 8.50 10.72 -1.25
CA ASN A 238 9.06 11.16 0.03
C ASN A 238 8.35 12.42 0.53
N ALA A 239 8.29 12.59 1.85
CA ALA A 239 7.51 13.66 2.46
C ALA A 239 8.11 15.06 2.22
N LYS A 240 9.41 15.17 1.91
CA LYS A 240 10.04 16.43 1.51
C LYS A 240 9.45 16.92 0.19
N THR A 241 9.49 16.07 -0.84
CA THR A 241 9.02 16.39 -2.19
C THR A 241 7.52 16.69 -2.22
N GLN A 242 6.71 15.88 -1.52
CA GLN A 242 5.26 16.05 -1.48
C GLN A 242 4.78 17.11 -0.47
N GLY A 243 5.62 17.47 0.51
CA GLY A 243 5.30 18.43 1.58
C GLY A 243 5.75 19.86 1.32
N THR A 244 6.87 20.08 0.63
CA THR A 244 7.30 21.43 0.21
C THR A 244 6.97 21.74 -1.24
N GLY A 245 6.88 20.73 -2.11
CA GLY A 245 7.04 20.91 -3.55
C GLY A 245 8.50 21.20 -3.91
N SER A 246 8.92 20.76 -5.11
CA SER A 246 10.24 21.10 -5.63
C SER A 246 10.21 22.45 -6.34
N VAL A 247 11.19 23.32 -6.06
CA VAL A 247 11.37 24.61 -6.76
C VAL A 247 11.78 24.44 -8.23
N THR A 248 12.13 23.21 -8.64
CA THR A 248 12.65 22.88 -9.98
C THR A 248 11.95 21.70 -10.66
N SER A 249 11.00 21.03 -10.01
CA SER A 249 10.26 19.90 -10.61
C SER A 249 8.76 20.01 -10.37
N THR A 250 8.02 20.23 -11.46
CA THR A 250 6.56 20.08 -11.56
C THR A 250 6.13 18.64 -11.85
N ALA A 251 7.06 17.71 -12.09
CA ALA A 251 6.78 16.30 -12.34
C ALA A 251 6.72 15.51 -11.03
N ASN A 252 5.73 14.61 -10.90
CA ASN A 252 5.55 13.68 -9.78
C ASN A 252 5.44 14.34 -8.39
N VAL A 253 4.76 15.50 -8.33
CA VAL A 253 4.37 16.20 -7.09
C VAL A 253 2.88 16.50 -7.11
N ILE A 254 2.18 16.27 -6.01
CA ILE A 254 0.75 16.64 -5.86
C ILE A 254 0.58 18.15 -5.72
N LYS A 255 -0.28 18.75 -6.54
CA LYS A 255 -0.66 20.17 -6.38
C LYS A 255 -1.50 20.34 -5.14
N SER A 256 -1.44 21.53 -4.54
CA SER A 256 -2.23 21.82 -3.35
C SER A 256 -3.74 21.65 -3.57
N THR A 257 -4.27 21.72 -4.79
CA THR A 257 -5.70 21.50 -5.15
C THR A 257 -6.10 20.04 -5.38
N GLU A 258 -5.17 19.09 -5.36
CA GLU A 258 -5.41 17.67 -5.73
C GLU A 258 -5.59 16.75 -4.49
N PHE A 259 -5.87 17.36 -3.32
CA PHE A 259 -6.15 16.66 -2.07
C PHE A 259 -7.66 16.53 -1.80
N TYR A 260 -8.03 15.43 -1.16
CA TYR A 260 -9.41 15.05 -0.81
C TYR A 260 -9.55 14.83 0.71
N THR A 261 -10.78 14.88 1.23
CA THR A 261 -11.06 14.73 2.67
C THR A 261 -11.04 13.28 3.17
N SER A 262 -11.12 12.28 2.27
CA SER A 262 -10.99 10.86 2.65
C SER A 262 -10.32 10.02 1.56
N TRP A 263 -9.70 8.91 1.96
CA TRP A 263 -9.16 7.89 1.03
C TRP A 263 -10.20 7.36 0.03
N LYS A 264 -11.50 7.36 0.38
CA LYS A 264 -12.58 6.91 -0.51
C LYS A 264 -12.77 7.90 -1.66
N ASP A 265 -12.64 9.20 -1.39
CA ASP A 265 -12.85 10.25 -2.38
C ASP A 265 -11.63 10.38 -3.32
N VAL A 266 -10.41 10.17 -2.79
CA VAL A 266 -9.22 9.89 -3.62
C VAL A 266 -9.49 8.71 -4.56
N GLN A 267 -10.10 7.63 -4.06
CA GLN A 267 -10.44 6.45 -4.86
C GLN A 267 -11.60 6.69 -5.86
N ALA A 268 -12.50 7.63 -5.60
CA ALA A 268 -13.53 8.03 -6.55
C ALA A 268 -12.96 8.88 -7.70
N GLY A 269 -11.98 9.75 -7.41
CA GLY A 269 -11.23 10.50 -8.43
C GLY A 269 -10.54 9.61 -9.47
N LEU A 270 -10.12 8.39 -9.10
CA LEU A 270 -9.48 7.41 -10.00
C LEU A 270 -10.24 7.15 -11.31
N ASN A 271 -11.57 7.27 -11.25
CA ASN A 271 -12.50 6.99 -12.34
C ASN A 271 -12.99 8.25 -13.06
N GLY A 272 -12.58 9.45 -12.63
CA GLY A 272 -13.14 10.73 -13.09
C GLY A 272 -12.13 11.82 -13.44
N SER A 273 -10.89 11.79 -12.96
CA SER A 273 -9.87 12.82 -13.24
C SER A 273 -8.67 12.28 -14.04
N ASN A 274 -8.87 12.17 -15.35
CA ASN A 274 -7.81 12.28 -16.36
C ASN A 274 -8.29 13.32 -17.41
N SER A 275 -8.03 14.60 -17.12
CA SER A 275 -8.10 15.72 -18.06
C SER A 275 -7.07 16.77 -17.63
#